data_AF-A0A936GLD8-F1
#
_entry.id   AF-A0A936GLD8-F1
#
_cell.length_a   1.000
_cell.length_b   1.000
_cell.length_c   1.000
_cell.angle_alpha   90.00
_cell.angle_beta   90.00
_cell.angle_gamma   90.00
#
_symmetry.space_group_name_H-M   'P 1'
#
loop_
_entity.id
_entity.type
_entity.pdbx_description
1 polymer ?
#
loop_
_entity_poly.entity_id
_entity_poly.type
_entity_poly.pdbx_seq_one_letter_code
_entity_poly.pdbx_strand_id
1 'polypeptide(L)'
;MQKIIFFVGIAGTGMSAQYLESLSKNISGSDRIFVNENKLPIQNGLERYRNYLFFQDVSGISSQTEVLVVSTAIENTNPEDEKALE
;
A
#
# COMPACT_ATOMS: atom_id res chain seq x y z
N MET A 1 -14.16 14.52 1.68
CA MET A 1 -13.47 13.33 1.14
C MET A 1 -12.90 12.54 2.29
N GLN A 2 -12.81 11.21 2.15
CA GLN A 2 -12.39 10.31 3.23
C GLN A 2 -10.87 10.13 3.16
N LYS A 3 -10.16 10.32 4.27
CA LYS A 3 -8.70 10.34 4.37
C LYS A 3 -8.14 8.92 4.29
N ILE A 4 -7.04 8.72 3.56
CA ILE A 4 -6.46 7.39 3.27
C ILE A 4 -5.09 7.24 3.92
N ILE A 5 -4.86 6.07 4.52
CA ILE A 5 -3.54 5.60 4.97
C ILE A 5 -2.97 4.71 3.86
N PHE A 6 -1.85 5.13 3.26
CA PHE A 6 -1.22 4.42 2.15
C PHE A 6 0.01 3.64 2.65
N PHE A 7 0.04 2.33 2.39
CA PHE A 7 1.13 1.44 2.81
C PHE A 7 2.07 1.16 1.64
N VAL A 8 3.35 1.49 1.77
CA VAL A 8 4.40 1.12 0.81
C VAL A 8 5.03 -0.20 1.24
N GLY A 9 4.78 -1.26 0.45
CA GLY A 9 5.13 -2.64 0.80
C GLY A 9 4.03 -3.36 1.57
N ILE A 10 2.76 -3.10 1.26
CA ILE A 10 1.58 -3.58 2.01
C ILE A 10 1.49 -5.12 2.13
N ALA A 11 2.14 -5.87 1.23
CA ALA A 11 2.15 -7.33 1.30
C ALA A 11 3.28 -7.89 2.19
N GLY A 12 4.11 -7.03 2.78
CA GLY A 12 5.13 -7.40 3.75
C GLY A 12 4.53 -7.98 5.03
N THR A 13 5.20 -8.98 5.62
CA THR A 13 4.74 -9.67 6.84
C THR A 13 4.56 -8.76 8.05
N GLY A 14 5.31 -7.65 8.12
CA GLY A 14 5.23 -6.66 9.19
C GLY A 14 4.20 -5.55 8.99
N MET A 15 3.53 -5.47 7.83
CA MET A 15 2.72 -4.31 7.48
C MET A 15 1.25 -4.42 7.94
N SER A 16 0.76 -5.64 8.23
CA SER A 16 -0.51 -5.93 8.91
C SER A 16 -1.69 -4.97 8.63
N ALA A 17 -1.82 -4.45 7.41
CA ALA A 17 -2.71 -3.32 7.10
C ALA A 17 -4.19 -3.66 7.34
N GLN A 18 -4.53 -4.94 7.23
CA GLN A 18 -5.85 -5.50 7.52
C GLN A 18 -6.33 -5.18 8.96
N TYR A 19 -5.42 -4.97 9.91
CA TYR A 19 -5.77 -4.54 11.26
C TYR A 19 -6.43 -3.14 11.25
N LEU A 20 -5.88 -2.18 10.50
CA LEU A 20 -6.46 -0.83 10.44
C LEU A 20 -7.82 -0.82 9.73
N GLU A 21 -8.01 -1.69 8.74
CA GLU A 21 -9.34 -1.86 8.15
C GLU A 21 -10.35 -2.45 9.14
N SER A 22 -9.95 -3.39 10.00
CA SER A 22 -10.84 -3.89 11.06
C SER A 22 -11.32 -2.78 12.02
N LEU A 23 -10.58 -1.66 12.08
CA LEU A 23 -10.92 -0.43 12.81
C LEU A 23 -11.68 0.60 11.94
N SER A 24 -12.22 0.18 10.80
CA SER A 24 -12.94 1.03 9.83
C SER A 24 -12.11 2.20 9.30
N LYS A 25 -10.79 2.04 9.19
CA LYS A 25 -9.92 3.01 8.50
C LYS A 25 -9.84 2.69 7.02
N ASN A 26 -9.79 3.73 6.20
CA ASN A 26 -9.53 3.58 4.78
C ASN A 26 -8.04 3.36 4.56
N ILE A 27 -7.74 2.23 3.94
CA ILE A 27 -6.37 1.84 3.61
C ILE A 27 -6.26 1.63 2.10
N SER A 28 -5.09 1.94 1.59
CA SER A 28 -4.62 1.47 0.30
C SER A 28 -3.13 1.17 0.42
N GLY A 29 -2.54 0.57 -0.60
CA GLY A 29 -1.10 0.39 -0.59
C GLY A 29 -0.53 -0.24 -1.84
N SER A 30 0.78 -0.26 -1.89
CA SER A 30 1.56 -0.74 -3.00
C SER A 30 2.46 -1.89 -2.60
N ASP A 31 2.80 -2.75 -3.55
CA ASP A 31 3.87 -3.74 -3.40
C ASP A 31 4.41 -4.16 -4.76
N ARG A 32 5.72 -4.44 -4.84
CA ARG A 32 6.38 -4.91 -6.06
C ARG A 32 5.81 -6.22 -6.59
N ILE A 33 5.15 -7.01 -5.73
CA ILE A 33 4.59 -8.30 -6.12
C ILE A 33 3.25 -8.20 -6.86
N PHE A 34 2.62 -7.03 -6.93
CA PHE A 34 1.29 -6.84 -7.53
C PHE A 34 1.28 -6.73 -9.06
N VAL A 35 2.41 -6.96 -9.73
CA VAL A 35 2.51 -7.12 -11.20
C VAL A 35 2.54 -8.59 -11.64
N ASN A 36 2.67 -9.52 -10.72
CA ASN A 36 2.92 -10.93 -11.04
C ASN A 36 1.60 -11.69 -11.21
N GLU A 37 1.48 -12.48 -12.28
CA GLU A 37 0.30 -13.33 -12.52
C GLU A 37 0.14 -14.41 -11.44
N ASN A 38 1.26 -14.82 -10.82
CA ASN A 38 1.30 -15.76 -9.72
C ASN A 38 1.10 -15.06 -8.38
N LYS A 39 -0.15 -15.04 -7.92
CA LYS A 39 -0.52 -14.44 -6.65
C LYS A 39 -0.01 -15.23 -5.45
N LEU A 40 0.70 -14.55 -4.55
CA LEU A 40 1.05 -15.10 -3.25
C LEU A 40 -0.18 -15.17 -2.33
N PRO A 41 -0.22 -16.06 -1.32
CA PRO A 41 -1.33 -16.16 -0.37
C PRO A 41 -1.72 -14.84 0.29
N ILE A 42 -0.74 -13.97 0.58
CA ILE A 42 -0.98 -12.63 1.13
C ILE A 42 -1.75 -11.73 0.14
N GLN A 43 -1.47 -11.83 -1.16
CA GLN A 43 -2.20 -11.09 -2.19
C GLN A 43 -3.65 -11.59 -2.25
N ASN A 44 -3.86 -12.90 -2.16
CA ASN A 44 -5.20 -13.51 -2.10
C ASN A 44 -6.02 -12.97 -0.91
N GLY A 45 -5.39 -12.86 0.27
CA GLY A 45 -6.03 -12.27 1.45
C GLY A 45 -6.35 -10.78 1.31
N LEU A 46 -5.57 -10.06 0.49
CA LEU A 46 -5.79 -8.66 0.16
C LEU A 46 -6.71 -8.46 -1.04
N GLU A 47 -7.20 -9.51 -1.71
CA GLU A 47 -7.98 -9.35 -2.95
C GLU A 47 -9.27 -8.57 -2.78
N ARG A 48 -9.88 -8.62 -1.59
CA ARG A 48 -11.04 -7.78 -1.25
C ARG A 48 -10.76 -6.28 -1.43
N TYR A 49 -9.48 -5.91 -1.50
CA TYR A 49 -8.96 -4.56 -1.70
C TYR A 49 -8.36 -4.33 -3.08
N ARG A 50 -8.58 -5.20 -4.08
CA ARG A 50 -7.95 -5.08 -5.42
C ARG A 50 -8.01 -3.66 -6.02
N ASN A 51 -9.08 -2.89 -5.75
CA ASN A 51 -9.23 -1.51 -6.23
C ASN A 51 -8.35 -0.47 -5.50
N TYR A 52 -7.64 -0.88 -4.45
CA TYR A 52 -6.81 -0.07 -3.55
C TYR A 52 -5.40 -0.65 -3.41
N LEU A 53 -5.04 -1.65 -4.22
CA LEU A 53 -3.71 -2.23 -4.29
C LEU A 53 -3.05 -1.80 -5.59
N PHE A 54 -1.83 -1.28 -5.49
CA PHE A 54 -1.13 -0.66 -6.61
C PHE A 54 0.25 -1.27 -6.79
N PHE A 55 0.79 -1.22 -8.00
CA PHE A 55 2.23 -1.44 -8.14
C PHE A 55 3.00 -0.25 -7.52
N GLN A 56 4.27 -0.45 -7.16
CA GLN A 56 5.11 0.61 -6.57
C GLN A 56 5.59 1.57 -7.67
N ASP A 57 4.67 2.38 -8.18
CA ASP A 57 4.86 3.29 -9.31
C ASP A 57 4.17 4.65 -9.13
N VAL A 58 3.87 5.02 -7.89
CA VAL A 58 3.17 6.26 -7.48
C VAL A 58 1.70 6.38 -7.88
N SER A 59 1.15 5.46 -8.68
CA SER A 59 -0.23 5.54 -9.17
C SER A 59 -1.30 5.50 -8.07
N GLY A 60 -0.95 4.93 -6.92
CA GLY A 60 -1.85 4.81 -5.77
C GLY A 60 -1.88 6.03 -4.83
N ILE A 61 -0.93 6.96 -4.96
CA ILE A 61 -0.84 8.15 -4.10
C ILE A 61 -1.64 9.29 -4.74
N SER A 62 -2.51 9.93 -3.94
CA SER A 62 -3.37 11.02 -4.40
C SER A 62 -3.49 12.11 -3.34
N SER A 63 -4.19 13.20 -3.65
CA SER A 63 -4.52 14.25 -2.68
C SER A 63 -5.40 13.79 -1.51
N GLN A 64 -5.91 12.55 -1.53
CA GLN A 64 -6.63 11.93 -0.41
C GLN A 64 -5.72 11.15 0.53
N THR A 65 -4.47 10.89 0.14
CA THR A 65 -3.47 10.24 0.98
C THR A 65 -3.02 11.20 2.07
N GLU A 66 -3.24 10.83 3.33
CA GLU A 66 -2.89 11.66 4.48
C GLU A 66 -1.64 11.16 5.21
N VAL A 67 -1.45 9.85 5.21
CA VAL A 67 -0.34 9.19 5.89
C VAL A 67 0.27 8.18 4.94
N LEU A 68 1.58 8.24 4.79
CA LEU A 68 2.37 7.19 4.18
C LEU A 68 2.98 6.31 5.29
N VAL A 69 2.77 5.00 5.21
CA VAL A 69 3.39 4.01 6.09
C VAL A 69 4.37 3.21 5.25
N VAL A 70 5.66 3.35 5.54
CA VAL A 70 6.73 2.73 4.76
C VAL A 70 7.40 1.64 5.57
N SER A 71 7.51 0.44 4.99
CA SER A 71 8.27 -0.64 5.62
C SER A 71 9.77 -0.32 5.62
N THR A 72 10.48 -0.72 6.68
CA THR A 72 11.95 -0.59 6.75
C THR A 72 12.70 -1.34 5.65
N ALA A 73 12.05 -2.29 4.97
CA ALA A 73 12.62 -3.02 3.85
C ALA A 73 12.51 -2.27 2.50
N ILE A 74 11.88 -1.09 2.48
CA ILE A 74 11.78 -0.24 1.30
C ILE A 74 13.06 0.58 1.17
N GLU A 75 13.65 0.58 -0.02
CA GLU A 75 14.82 1.40 -0.30
C GLU A 75 14.41 2.88 -0.39
N ASN A 76 15.25 3.80 0.12
CA ASN A 76 15.02 5.26 0.04
C ASN A 76 14.93 5.80 -1.41
N THR A 77 15.25 4.97 -2.41
CA THR A 77 15.10 5.29 -3.84
C THR A 77 13.71 4.94 -4.37
N ASN A 78 12.78 4.53 -3.51
CA ASN A 78 11.42 4.24 -3.93
C ASN A 78 10.72 5.55 -4.37
N PRO A 79 10.16 5.60 -5.59
CA PRO A 79 9.53 6.82 -6.10
C PRO A 79 8.32 7.28 -5.28
N GLU A 80 7.71 6.39 -4.49
CA GLU A 80 6.59 6.72 -3.60
C GLU A 80 7.03 7.56 -2.39
N ASP A 81 8.28 7.42 -1.94
CA ASP A 81 8.84 8.26 -0.87
C ASP A 81 9.04 9.69 -1.37
N GLU A 82 9.58 9.85 -2.59
CA GLU A 82 9.73 11.17 -3.23
C GLU A 82 8.38 11.83 -3.45
N LYS A 83 7.38 11.07 -3.91
CA LYS A 83 6.04 11.60 -4.19
C LYS A 83 5.32 12.12 -2.95
N ALA A 84 5.55 11.51 -1.79
CA ALA A 84 4.91 11.92 -0.55
C ALA A 84 5.51 13.18 0.09
N LEU A 85 6.69 13.60 -0.36
CA LEU A 85 7.37 14.81 0.11
C LEU A 85 7.06 16.06 -0.75
N GLU A 86 6.35 15.89 -1.87
CA GLU A 86 5.89 16.97 -2.76
C GLU A 86 4.69 17.75 -2.19
#